data_AF-A0A966PZ00-F1
#
_entry.id   AF-A0A966PZ00-F1
#
_cell.length_a   1.000
_cell.length_b   1.000
_cell.length_c   1.000
_cell.angle_alpha   90.00
_cell.angle_beta   90.00
_cell.angle_gamma   90.00
#
_symmetry.space_group_name_H-M   'P 1'
#
loop_
_entity.id
_entity.type
_entity.pdbx_description
1 polymer ?
#
loop_
_entity_poly.entity_id
_entity_poly.type
_entity_poly.pdbx_seq_one_letter_code
_entity_poly.pdbx_strand_id
1 'polypeptide(L)'
;EIKFKTITVTNGEQSFELKVKIPLKKEMEQIINDVSNPSKERVDILYDKFSAGIKKSIDDGGEKFLEAINAEKQVITVLDDDIVFDGTSIRQLANFTAMKELKTEKYFALLKSDISEPVNESYEKITDEFPESLINSIMEEIEKAIKPNYDDVKKN
;
A
#
# COMPACT_ATOMS: atom_id res chain seq x y z
N GLU A 1 21.53 10.74 17.44
CA GLU A 1 20.89 11.99 16.95
C GLU A 1 19.91 11.64 15.86
N ILE A 2 18.69 12.20 15.90
CA ILE A 2 17.68 11.97 14.86
C ILE A 2 18.08 12.81 13.64
N LYS A 3 18.34 12.16 12.52
CA LYS A 3 18.69 12.84 11.27
C LYS A 3 17.43 13.11 10.46
N PHE A 4 17.37 14.28 9.84
CA PHE A 4 16.32 14.65 8.90
C PHE A 4 16.95 14.99 7.55
N LYS A 5 16.25 14.64 6.47
CA LYS A 5 16.59 15.03 5.11
C LYS A 5 15.40 15.78 4.51
N THR A 6 15.67 16.92 3.87
CA THR A 6 14.65 17.62 3.09
C THR A 6 14.49 16.90 1.74
N ILE A 7 13.26 16.63 1.37
CA ILE A 7 12.87 16.13 0.04
C ILE A 7 12.03 17.19 -0.64
N THR A 8 12.10 17.24 -1.96
CA THR A 8 11.28 18.14 -2.78
C THR A 8 10.33 17.29 -3.61
N VAL A 9 9.04 17.53 -3.46
CA VAL A 9 8.00 16.81 -4.18
C VAL A 9 7.35 17.77 -5.16
N THR A 10 7.22 17.34 -6.41
CA THR A 10 6.64 18.13 -7.50
C THR A 10 5.30 17.53 -7.90
N ASN A 11 4.26 18.36 -7.98
CA ASN A 11 2.93 18.00 -8.47
C ASN A 11 2.50 19.01 -9.54
N GLY A 12 2.66 18.65 -10.82
CA GLY A 12 2.45 19.59 -11.92
C GLY A 12 3.43 20.76 -11.85
N GLU A 13 2.90 21.98 -11.71
CA GLU A 13 3.70 23.21 -11.61
C GLU A 13 4.05 23.61 -10.16
N GLN A 14 3.52 22.89 -9.17
CA GLN A 14 3.76 23.19 -7.76
C GLN A 14 4.85 22.28 -7.19
N SER A 15 5.78 22.86 -6.43
CA SER A 15 6.78 22.12 -5.66
C SER A 15 6.69 22.49 -4.19
N PHE A 16 6.85 21.49 -3.32
CA PHE A 16 6.88 21.68 -1.87
C PHE A 16 8.00 20.87 -1.24
N GLU A 17 8.56 21.40 -0.16
CA GLU A 17 9.64 20.78 0.58
C GLU A 17 9.08 20.08 1.83
N LEU A 18 9.38 18.79 1.98
CA LEU A 18 9.03 18.02 3.16
C LEU A 18 10.30 17.60 3.90
N LYS A 19 10.24 17.49 5.22
CA LYS A 19 11.33 16.93 6.02
C LYS A 19 11.03 15.48 6.39
N VAL A 20 11.91 14.58 5.98
CA VAL A 20 11.80 13.14 6.26
C VAL A 20 12.79 12.79 7.37
N LYS A 21 12.30 12.16 8.44
CA LYS A 21 13.14 11.51 9.44
C LYS A 21 13.86 10.34 8.78
N ILE A 22 15.18 10.29 8.92
CA ILE A 22 15.98 9.13 8.49
C ILE A 22 15.92 8.09 9.62
N PRO A 23 15.18 6.99 9.42
CA PRO A 23 15.10 5.93 10.42
C PRO A 23 16.47 5.24 10.60
N LEU A 24 16.72 4.76 11.81
CA LEU A 24 17.85 3.90 12.10
C LEU A 24 17.67 2.55 11.39
N LYS A 25 18.77 1.81 11.19
CA LYS A 25 18.74 0.48 10.57
C LYS A 25 17.70 -0.44 11.21
N LYS A 26 17.66 -0.48 12.55
CA LYS A 26 16.70 -1.29 13.31
C LYS A 26 15.24 -0.85 13.09
N GLU A 27 14.99 0.45 13.00
CA GLU A 27 13.64 0.99 12.71
C GLU A 27 13.23 0.63 11.28
N MET A 28 14.15 0.68 10.32
CA MET A 28 13.89 0.23 8.94
C MET A 28 13.60 -1.27 8.86
N GLU A 29 14.36 -2.10 9.56
CA GLU A 29 14.11 -3.55 9.63
C GLU A 29 12.72 -3.84 10.22
N GLN A 30 12.31 -3.08 11.24
CA GLN A 30 10.96 -3.17 11.79
C GLN A 30 9.88 -2.74 10.79
N ILE A 31 10.06 -1.60 10.10
CA ILE A 31 9.11 -1.14 9.07
C ILE A 31 8.96 -2.20 7.97
N ILE A 32 10.08 -2.75 7.47
CA ILE A 32 10.05 -3.78 6.44
C ILE A 32 9.33 -5.03 6.95
N ASN A 33 9.61 -5.47 8.18
CA ASN A 33 8.95 -6.63 8.76
C ASN A 33 7.44 -6.42 8.92
N ASP A 34 7.02 -5.26 9.42
CA ASP A 34 5.61 -4.90 9.59
C ASP A 34 4.89 -4.86 8.24
N VAL A 35 5.52 -4.26 7.22
CA VAL A 35 4.96 -4.17 5.87
C VAL A 35 4.87 -5.53 5.20
N SER A 36 5.89 -6.38 5.35
CA SER A 36 5.91 -7.72 4.75
C SER A 36 4.97 -8.72 5.44
N ASN A 37 4.55 -8.43 6.68
CA ASN A 37 3.68 -9.29 7.46
C ASN A 37 2.45 -8.49 7.95
N PRO A 38 1.56 -8.07 7.04
CA PRO A 38 0.31 -7.40 7.44
C PRO A 38 -0.50 -8.30 8.36
N SER A 39 -1.25 -7.69 9.29
CA SER A 39 -2.12 -8.44 10.20
C SER A 39 -3.20 -9.20 9.40
N LYS A 40 -3.55 -10.41 9.88
CA LYS A 40 -4.59 -11.23 9.25
C LYS A 40 -5.91 -10.47 9.15
N GLU A 41 -6.29 -9.75 10.20
CA GLU A 41 -7.50 -8.92 10.25
C GLU A 41 -7.56 -7.90 9.10
N ARG A 42 -6.46 -7.21 8.82
CA ARG A 42 -6.40 -6.23 7.72
C ARG A 42 -6.57 -6.90 6.36
N VAL A 43 -5.92 -8.05 6.17
CA VAL A 43 -6.05 -8.83 4.93
C VAL A 43 -7.47 -9.35 4.75
N ASP A 44 -8.11 -9.81 5.82
CA ASP A 44 -9.48 -10.33 5.78
C ASP A 44 -10.49 -9.22 5.44
N ILE A 45 -10.35 -8.02 6.02
CA ILE A 45 -11.19 -6.85 5.67
C ILE A 45 -11.06 -6.52 4.18
N LEU A 46 -9.83 -6.48 3.65
CA LEU A 46 -9.59 -6.19 2.23
C LEU A 46 -10.10 -7.32 1.32
N TYR A 47 -9.91 -8.57 1.73
CA TYR A 47 -10.43 -9.73 1.01
C TYR A 47 -11.96 -9.67 0.92
N ASP A 48 -12.65 -9.38 2.01
CA ASP A 48 -14.11 -9.24 2.01
C ASP A 48 -14.55 -8.06 1.14
N LYS A 49 -13.86 -6.93 1.20
CA LYS A 49 -14.13 -5.77 0.32
C LYS A 49 -14.00 -6.12 -1.17
N PHE A 50 -12.93 -6.82 -1.56
CA PHE A 50 -12.69 -7.19 -2.96
C PHE A 50 -13.57 -8.35 -3.44
N SER A 51 -13.88 -9.29 -2.56
CA SER A 51 -14.72 -10.44 -2.89
C SER A 51 -16.23 -10.14 -2.82
N ALA A 52 -16.66 -9.07 -2.15
CA ALA A 52 -18.08 -8.77 -1.92
C ALA A 52 -18.92 -8.77 -3.20
N GLY A 53 -18.45 -8.11 -4.27
CA GLY A 53 -19.18 -8.05 -5.55
C GLY A 53 -19.29 -9.41 -6.23
N ILE A 54 -18.23 -10.23 -6.14
CA ILE A 54 -18.20 -11.58 -6.71
C ILE A 54 -19.11 -12.51 -5.92
N LYS A 55 -18.97 -12.52 -4.58
CA LYS A 55 -19.82 -13.30 -3.66
C LYS A 55 -21.30 -13.00 -3.91
N LYS A 56 -21.66 -11.71 -3.95
CA LYS A 56 -23.04 -11.28 -4.24
C LYS A 56 -23.54 -11.78 -5.60
N SER A 57 -22.71 -11.72 -6.64
CA SER A 57 -23.10 -12.20 -7.97
C SER A 57 -23.33 -13.72 -7.99
N ILE A 58 -22.56 -14.48 -7.21
CA ILE A 58 -22.74 -15.92 -7.02
C ILE A 58 -24.02 -16.21 -6.22
N ASP A 59 -24.27 -15.47 -5.14
CA ASP A 59 -25.48 -15.63 -4.32
C ASP A 59 -26.76 -15.32 -5.14
N ASP A 60 -26.76 -14.22 -5.89
CA ASP A 60 -27.91 -13.80 -6.71
C ASP A 60 -28.14 -14.74 -7.91
N GLY A 61 -27.07 -15.29 -8.48
CA GLY A 61 -27.11 -16.11 -9.69
C GLY A 61 -27.17 -17.63 -9.45
N GLY A 62 -26.87 -18.07 -8.23
CA GLY A 62 -26.81 -19.48 -7.84
C GLY A 62 -25.79 -20.31 -8.63
N GLU A 63 -25.91 -21.64 -8.58
CA GLU A 63 -24.99 -22.57 -9.27
C GLU A 63 -24.90 -22.31 -10.78
N LYS A 64 -26.01 -21.91 -11.41
CA LYS A 64 -26.07 -21.62 -12.85
C LYS A 64 -25.21 -20.44 -13.28
N PHE A 65 -24.94 -19.50 -12.39
CA PHE A 65 -24.06 -18.37 -12.69
C PHE A 65 -22.61 -18.82 -12.85
N LEU A 66 -22.12 -19.67 -11.93
CA LEU A 66 -20.78 -20.23 -12.01
C LEU A 66 -20.61 -21.13 -13.24
N GLU A 67 -21.63 -21.91 -13.59
CA GLU A 67 -21.62 -22.71 -14.82
C GLU A 67 -21.55 -21.81 -16.07
N ALA A 68 -22.37 -20.76 -16.14
CA ALA A 68 -22.43 -19.87 -17.29
C ALA A 68 -21.14 -19.05 -17.46
N ILE A 69 -20.60 -18.49 -16.37
CA ILE A 69 -19.39 -17.65 -16.44
C ILE A 69 -18.14 -18.49 -16.72
N ASN A 70 -18.14 -19.76 -16.34
CA ASN A 70 -17.03 -20.68 -16.59
C ASN A 70 -17.18 -21.52 -17.88
N ALA A 71 -18.26 -21.33 -18.65
CA ALA A 71 -18.62 -22.19 -19.78
C ALA A 71 -17.54 -22.22 -20.88
N GLU A 72 -16.92 -21.08 -21.17
CA GLU A 72 -15.89 -20.96 -22.22
C GLU A 72 -14.47 -20.93 -21.66
N LYS A 73 -14.30 -20.39 -20.45
CA LYS A 73 -13.01 -20.26 -19.75
C LYS A 73 -13.28 -20.31 -18.26
N GLN A 74 -12.40 -20.94 -17.49
CA GLN A 74 -12.44 -20.88 -16.03
C GLN A 74 -12.13 -19.45 -15.54
N VAL A 75 -13.16 -18.63 -15.35
CA VAL A 75 -13.06 -17.23 -14.90
C VAL A 75 -13.16 -17.13 -13.38
N ILE A 76 -14.06 -17.86 -12.74
CA ILE A 76 -14.25 -17.79 -11.28
C ILE A 76 -14.06 -19.18 -10.69
N THR A 77 -13.11 -19.31 -9.76
CA THR A 77 -12.95 -20.52 -8.95
C THR A 77 -13.08 -20.15 -7.48
N VAL A 78 -14.07 -20.72 -6.82
CA VAL A 78 -14.26 -20.59 -5.36
C VAL A 78 -13.49 -21.73 -4.70
N LEU A 79 -12.57 -21.38 -3.80
CA LEU A 79 -11.81 -22.29 -2.95
C LEU A 79 -12.25 -22.08 -1.49
N ASP A 80 -11.87 -22.98 -0.58
CA ASP A 80 -12.29 -22.93 0.83
C ASP A 80 -11.93 -21.60 1.53
N ASP A 81 -10.76 -21.05 1.19
CA ASP A 81 -10.22 -19.84 1.82
C ASP A 81 -9.99 -18.70 0.81
N ASP A 82 -10.30 -18.87 -0.47
CA ASP A 82 -9.97 -17.88 -1.51
C ASP A 82 -10.96 -17.89 -2.67
N ILE A 83 -10.98 -16.79 -3.41
CA ILE A 83 -11.65 -16.71 -4.71
C ILE A 83 -10.58 -16.36 -5.73
N VAL A 84 -10.48 -17.17 -6.77
CA VAL A 84 -9.62 -16.90 -7.92
C VAL A 84 -10.49 -16.33 -9.03
N PHE A 85 -10.23 -15.07 -9.39
CA PHE A 85 -10.91 -14.36 -10.46
C PHE A 85 -9.93 -14.12 -11.63
N ASP A 86 -10.25 -14.70 -12.78
CA ASP A 86 -9.46 -14.69 -14.02
C ASP A 86 -7.97 -15.02 -13.79
N GLY A 87 -7.72 -16.06 -12.99
CA GLY A 87 -6.36 -16.51 -12.62
C GLY A 87 -5.70 -15.69 -11.50
N THR A 88 -6.35 -14.66 -10.98
CA THR A 88 -5.83 -13.84 -9.87
C THR A 88 -6.50 -14.22 -8.56
N SER A 89 -5.70 -14.61 -7.57
CA SER A 89 -6.17 -14.83 -6.20
C SER A 89 -6.58 -13.51 -5.55
N ILE A 90 -7.83 -13.40 -5.11
CA ILE A 90 -8.33 -12.23 -4.41
C ILE A 90 -7.67 -12.10 -3.03
N ARG A 91 -7.35 -13.21 -2.36
CA ARG A 91 -6.61 -13.17 -1.09
C ARG A 91 -5.17 -12.69 -1.29
N GLN A 92 -4.48 -13.12 -2.35
CA GLN A 92 -3.16 -12.59 -2.67
C GLN A 92 -3.23 -11.09 -2.98
N LEU A 93 -4.22 -10.65 -3.77
CA LEU A 93 -4.45 -9.23 -4.05
C LEU A 93 -4.67 -8.44 -2.75
N ALA A 94 -5.53 -8.92 -1.85
CA ALA A 94 -5.77 -8.32 -0.54
C ALA A 94 -4.50 -8.22 0.30
N ASN A 95 -3.66 -9.27 0.29
CA ASN A 95 -2.36 -9.25 0.98
C ASN A 95 -1.43 -8.17 0.40
N PHE A 96 -1.25 -8.12 -0.93
CA PHE A 96 -0.43 -7.11 -1.58
C PHE A 96 -0.93 -5.69 -1.34
N THR A 97 -2.25 -5.47 -1.35
CA THR A 97 -2.83 -4.18 -1.01
C THR A 97 -2.55 -3.82 0.44
N ALA A 98 -2.73 -4.75 1.40
CA ALA A 98 -2.42 -4.50 2.80
C ALA A 98 -0.95 -4.10 3.01
N MET A 99 -0.02 -4.75 2.29
CA MET A 99 1.39 -4.39 2.27
C MET A 99 1.60 -2.96 1.72
N LYS A 100 0.94 -2.61 0.61
CA LYS A 100 1.03 -1.26 0.00
C LYS A 100 0.51 -0.19 0.97
N GLU A 101 -0.66 -0.40 1.56
CA GLU A 101 -1.26 0.53 2.53
C GLU A 101 -0.36 0.75 3.74
N LEU A 102 0.13 -0.33 4.36
CA LEU A 102 1.04 -0.25 5.51
C LEU A 102 2.34 0.46 5.14
N LYS A 103 2.88 0.20 3.94
CA LYS A 103 4.09 0.88 3.47
C LYS A 103 3.85 2.38 3.40
N THR A 104 2.71 2.81 2.83
CA THR A 104 2.31 4.21 2.78
C THR A 104 2.19 4.81 4.17
N GLU A 105 1.44 4.19 5.08
CA GLU A 105 1.29 4.67 6.47
C GLU A 105 2.65 4.82 7.17
N LYS A 106 3.50 3.79 7.10
CA LYS A 106 4.80 3.78 7.79
C LYS A 106 5.78 4.80 7.22
N TYR A 107 5.73 5.06 5.92
CA TYR A 107 6.60 6.05 5.28
C TYR A 107 6.09 7.46 5.52
N PHE A 108 4.78 7.70 5.46
CA PHE A 108 4.19 8.98 5.84
C PHE A 108 4.48 9.32 7.31
N ALA A 109 4.52 8.32 8.19
CA ALA A 109 4.96 8.51 9.58
C ALA A 109 6.43 8.96 9.74
N LEU A 110 7.25 8.87 8.69
CA LEU A 110 8.59 9.45 8.67
C LEU A 110 8.58 10.95 8.33
N LEU A 111 7.48 11.48 7.80
CA LEU A 111 7.35 12.92 7.54
C LEU A 111 7.26 13.67 8.88
N LYS A 112 8.02 14.76 8.95
CA LYS A 112 7.95 15.70 10.06
C LYS A 112 6.77 16.63 9.82
N SER A 113 5.77 16.58 10.68
CA SER A 113 4.73 17.61 10.73
C SER A 113 5.29 18.93 11.25
N ASP A 114 4.79 20.05 10.74
CA ASP A 114 5.08 21.40 11.25
C ASP A 114 4.69 21.56 12.73
N ILE A 115 3.79 20.70 13.23
CA ILE A 115 3.27 20.70 14.61
C ILE A 115 4.08 19.79 15.55
N SER A 116 5.25 19.29 15.14
CA SER A 116 6.15 18.44 15.94
C SER A 116 5.64 17.03 16.28
N GLU A 117 4.45 16.63 15.84
CA GLU A 117 3.94 15.26 15.99
C GLU A 117 4.19 14.43 14.71
N PRO A 118 4.50 13.13 14.82
CA PRO A 118 4.61 12.26 13.64
C PRO A 118 3.26 12.17 12.92
N VAL A 119 3.28 12.20 11.59
CA VAL A 119 2.08 11.98 10.75
C VAL A 119 1.67 10.51 10.85
N ASN A 120 0.93 10.15 11.89
CA ASN A 120 0.50 8.77 12.14
C ASN A 120 -0.94 8.55 11.67
N GLU A 121 -1.18 8.87 10.41
CA GLU A 121 -2.50 8.80 9.80
C GLU A 121 -2.70 7.44 9.12
N SER A 122 -3.95 6.97 9.13
CA SER A 122 -4.31 5.76 8.39
C SER A 122 -4.26 6.02 6.88
N TYR A 123 -4.10 4.96 6.11
CA TYR A 123 -4.09 5.05 4.65
C TYR A 123 -5.31 5.79 4.11
N GLU A 124 -6.49 5.53 4.67
CA GLU A 124 -7.75 6.18 4.27
C GLU A 124 -7.69 7.71 4.43
N LYS A 125 -7.17 8.20 5.55
CA LYS A 125 -7.00 9.65 5.77
C LYS A 125 -6.01 10.27 4.80
N ILE A 126 -4.88 9.59 4.59
CA ILE A 126 -3.86 10.04 3.64
C ILE A 126 -4.46 10.16 2.23
N THR A 127 -5.31 9.21 1.81
CA THR A 127 -5.98 9.25 0.50
C THR A 127 -7.11 10.27 0.40
N ASP A 128 -7.74 10.64 1.52
CA ASP A 128 -8.74 11.71 1.56
C ASP A 128 -8.08 13.10 1.47
N GLU A 129 -6.87 13.25 2.00
CA GLU A 129 -6.14 14.52 2.01
C GLU A 129 -5.29 14.76 0.76
N PHE A 130 -4.72 13.69 0.19
CA PHE A 130 -3.78 13.78 -0.92
C PHE A 130 -4.22 12.91 -2.10
N PRO A 131 -4.14 13.41 -3.35
CA PRO A 131 -4.41 12.59 -4.52
C PRO A 131 -3.37 11.47 -4.66
N GLU A 132 -3.77 10.31 -5.19
CA GLU A 132 -2.89 9.12 -5.26
C GLU A 132 -1.59 9.37 -6.04
N SER A 133 -1.63 10.20 -7.09
CA SER A 133 -0.43 10.60 -7.83
C SER A 133 0.59 11.28 -6.93
N LEU A 134 0.13 12.16 -6.04
CA LEU A 134 0.98 12.87 -5.10
C LEU A 134 1.52 11.96 -4.01
N ILE A 135 0.69 11.06 -3.48
CA ILE A 135 1.10 10.04 -2.51
C ILE A 135 2.26 9.23 -3.10
N ASN A 136 2.13 8.77 -4.34
CA ASN A 136 3.18 7.99 -5.01
C ASN A 136 4.48 8.81 -5.16
N SER A 137 4.40 10.08 -5.58
CA SER A 137 5.59 10.95 -5.68
C SER A 137 6.26 11.19 -4.31
N ILE A 138 5.48 11.41 -3.25
CA ILE A 138 6.01 11.54 -1.89
C ILE A 138 6.73 10.24 -1.47
N MET A 139 6.10 9.09 -1.71
CA MET A 139 6.65 7.77 -1.38
C MET A 139 8.00 7.53 -2.07
N GLU A 140 8.10 7.85 -3.36
CA GLU A 140 9.35 7.72 -4.13
C GLU A 140 10.49 8.58 -3.56
N GLU A 141 10.20 9.84 -3.21
CA GLU A 141 11.19 10.74 -2.62
C GLU A 141 11.60 10.32 -1.21
N ILE A 142 10.66 9.81 -0.40
CA ILE A 142 10.97 9.20 0.90
C ILE A 142 11.90 7.99 0.70
N GLU A 143 11.62 7.11 -0.27
CA GLU A 143 12.47 5.95 -0.55
C GLU A 143 13.91 6.35 -0.91
N LYS A 144 14.07 7.34 -1.78
CA LYS A 144 15.39 7.89 -2.14
C LYS A 144 16.09 8.53 -0.93
N ALA A 145 15.33 9.11 -0.01
CA ALA A 145 15.88 9.72 1.19
C ALA A 145 16.40 8.68 2.19
N ILE A 146 15.65 7.60 2.42
CA ILE A 146 15.97 6.57 3.43
C ILE A 146 16.88 5.46 2.91
N LYS A 147 16.86 5.18 1.60
CA LYS A 147 17.80 4.29 0.92
C LYS A 147 18.67 5.15 0.00
N PRO A 148 19.79 5.71 0.49
CA PRO A 148 20.72 6.38 -0.41
C PRO A 148 21.21 5.35 -1.44
N ASN A 149 20.79 5.51 -2.70
CA ASN A 149 21.38 4.75 -3.79
C ASN A 149 22.89 5.02 -3.77
N TYR A 150 23.67 3.95 -3.85
CA TYR A 150 25.13 4.00 -3.87
C TYR A 150 25.69 4.80 -5.08
N ASP A 151 24.85 5.18 -6.05
CA ASP A 151 25.23 6.02 -7.19
C ASP A 151 25.49 7.49 -6.83
N ASP A 152 24.92 8.04 -5.75
CA ASP A 152 25.18 9.43 -5.31
C ASP A 152 26.50 9.59 -4.53
N VAL A 153 27.14 8.48 -4.15
CA VAL A 153 28.37 8.48 -3.32
C VAL A 153 29.63 8.77 -4.14
N LYS A 154 29.54 8.90 -5.48
CA LYS A 154 30.71 9.13 -6.36
C LYS A 154 30.96 10.58 -6.79
N LYS A 155 30.30 11.57 -6.19
CA LYS A 155 30.63 12.99 -6.38
C LYS A 155 30.86 13.71 -5.06
N ASN A 156 31.92 13.33 -4.34
CA ASN A 156 32.68 14.22 -3.45
C ASN A 156 34.11 13.72 -3.33
#